data_AF-A0A172TRJ2-F1
#
_entry.id   AF-A0A172TRJ2-F1
#
_cell.length_a   1.000
_cell.length_b   1.000
_cell.length_c   1.000
_cell.angle_alpha   90.00
_cell.angle_beta   90.00
_cell.angle_gamma   90.00
#
_symmetry.space_group_name_H-M   'P 1'
#
loop_
_entity.id
_entity.type
_entity.pdbx_description
1 polymer ?
#
loop_
_entity_poly.entity_id
_entity_poly.type
_entity_poly.pdbx_seq_one_letter_code
_entity_poly.pdbx_strand_id
1 'polypeptide(L)' 'MEIIIKQVDPADTQVLKLIGKPDAYQISLYGIEKCNLESPKSLNKNDAYMLGAFSGDQLVGIGGVKIIDSYSEIKRIDQQ' A
#
# COMPACT_ATOMS: atom_id res chain seq x y z
N MET A 1 8.40 19.73 -8.17
CA MET A 1 8.13 18.30 -8.34
C MET A 1 6.69 18.09 -7.90
N GLU A 2 5.81 17.75 -8.84
CA GLU A 2 4.37 17.59 -8.57
C GLU A 2 4.08 16.13 -8.27
N ILE A 3 3.35 15.87 -7.19
CA ILE A 3 2.90 14.53 -6.82
C ILE A 3 1.39 14.50 -6.96
N ILE A 4 0.88 13.58 -7.78
CA ILE A 4 -0.55 13.38 -7.97
C ILE A 4 -0.95 12.08 -7.27
N ILE A 5 -1.95 12.17 -6.39
CA ILE A 5 -2.52 11.02 -5.70
C ILE A 5 -3.74 10.53 -6.48
N LYS A 6 -3.76 9.25 -6.83
CA LYS A 6 -4.88 8.60 -7.53
C LYS A 6 -5.21 7.26 -6.88
N GLN A 7 -6.45 6.83 -7.00
CA GLN A 7 -6.83 5.48 -6.62
C GLN A 7 -6.14 4.47 -7.56
N VAL A 8 -5.64 3.38 -6.99
CA VAL A 8 -4.97 2.29 -7.71
C VAL A 8 -5.59 0.95 -7.31
N ASP A 9 -5.50 -0.04 -8.20
CA ASP A 9 -5.87 -1.41 -7.85
C ASP A 9 -4.73 -2.04 -7.02
N PRO A 10 -4.99 -2.57 -5.81
CA PRO A 10 -3.96 -3.28 -5.05
C PRO A 10 -3.43 -4.55 -5.76
N ALA A 11 -4.14 -5.06 -6.78
CA ALA A 11 -3.68 -6.15 -7.64
C ALA A 11 -2.79 -5.68 -8.81
N ASP A 12 -2.61 -4.36 -9.02
CA ASP A 12 -1.72 -3.83 -10.05
C ASP A 12 -0.27 -4.27 -9.78
N THR A 13 0.43 -4.69 -10.84
CA THR A 13 1.80 -5.21 -10.72
C THR A 13 2.79 -4.17 -10.17
N GLN A 14 2.59 -2.87 -10.45
CA GLN A 14 3.42 -1.79 -9.89
C GLN A 14 3.18 -1.60 -8.39
N VAL A 15 1.93 -1.74 -7.96
CA VAL A 15 1.54 -1.68 -6.54
C VAL A 15 2.09 -2.89 -5.79
N LEU A 16 1.96 -4.09 -6.35
CA LEU A 16 2.52 -5.32 -5.77
C LEU A 16 4.04 -5.26 -5.58
N LYS A 17 4.77 -4.68 -6.54
CA LYS A 17 6.22 -4.46 -6.41
C LYS A 17 6.55 -3.54 -5.24
N LEU A 18 5.74 -2.53 -5.01
CA LEU A 18 5.90 -1.59 -3.90
C LEU A 18 5.58 -2.23 -2.55
N ILE A 19 4.52 -3.03 -2.47
CA ILE A 19 4.17 -3.83 -1.27
C ILE A 19 5.28 -4.83 -0.92
N GLY A 20 5.88 -5.46 -1.93
CA GLY A 20 6.89 -6.50 -1.71
C GLY A 20 8.20 -6.01 -1.11
N LYS A 21 8.59 -4.74 -1.31
CA LYS A 21 9.83 -4.17 -0.75
C LYS A 21 9.81 -4.11 0.80
N PRO A 22 8.81 -3.49 1.46
CA PRO A 22 8.65 -3.51 2.91
C PRO A 22 8.43 -4.92 3.47
N ASP A 23 7.69 -5.78 2.78
CA ASP A 23 7.44 -7.15 3.25
C ASP A 23 8.75 -7.94 3.34
N ALA A 24 9.59 -7.87 2.29
CA ALA A 24 10.90 -8.50 2.29
C ALA A 24 11.81 -7.94 3.41
N TYR A 25 11.76 -6.64 3.65
CA TYR A 25 12.51 -6.01 4.74
C TYR A 25 12.04 -6.48 6.12
N GLN A 26 10.73 -6.48 6.38
CA GLN A 26 10.16 -6.96 7.64
C GLN A 26 10.42 -8.45 7.87
N ILE A 27 10.27 -9.29 6.85
CA ILE A 27 10.59 -10.72 6.92
C ILE A 27 12.07 -10.91 7.27
N SER A 28 12.97 -10.12 6.68
CA SER A 28 14.40 -10.21 6.99
C SER A 28 14.74 -9.86 8.44
N LEU A 29 13.97 -8.95 9.07
CA LEU A 29 14.19 -8.49 10.44
C LEU A 29 13.53 -9.38 11.49
N TYR A 30 12.29 -9.82 11.25
CA TYR A 30 11.43 -10.42 12.26
C TYR A 30 11.05 -11.88 11.97
N GLY A 31 11.30 -12.36 10.74
CA GLY A 31 10.82 -13.63 10.25
C GLY A 31 9.34 -13.56 9.85
N ILE A 32 8.95 -14.37 8.87
CA ILE A 32 7.59 -14.36 8.30
C ILE A 32 6.50 -14.66 9.34
N GLU A 33 6.81 -15.48 10.34
CA GLU A 33 5.87 -15.87 11.41
C GLU A 33 5.47 -14.70 12.33
N LYS A 34 6.27 -13.62 12.35
CA LYS A 34 6.00 -12.42 13.15
C LYS A 34 5.47 -11.25 12.33
N CYS A 35 5.42 -11.37 11.00
CA CYS A 35 4.95 -10.32 10.12
C CYS A 35 3.47 -10.54 9.82
N ASN A 36 2.61 -9.61 10.25
CA ASN A 36 1.19 -9.67 9.94
C ASN A 36 0.94 -9.04 8.55
N LEU A 37 1.42 -9.72 7.51
CA LEU A 37 1.39 -9.24 6.13
C LEU A 37 -0.02 -9.40 5.57
N GLU A 38 -0.78 -8.31 5.51
CA GLU A 38 -2.09 -8.33 4.86
C GLU A 38 -1.93 -8.56 3.35
N SER A 39 -2.63 -9.57 2.85
CA SER A 39 -2.64 -9.83 1.42
C SER A 39 -3.29 -8.66 0.66
N PRO A 40 -2.87 -8.37 -0.58
CA PRO A 40 -3.52 -7.37 -1.43
C PRO A 40 -5.03 -7.61 -1.61
N LYS A 41 -5.47 -8.88 -1.56
CA LYS A 41 -6.89 -9.26 -1.60
C LYS A 41 -7.65 -8.89 -0.32
N SER A 42 -6.99 -8.87 0.83
CA SER A 42 -7.59 -8.45 2.10
C SER A 42 -7.83 -6.95 2.13
N LEU A 43 -6.97 -6.15 1.50
CA LEU A 43 -7.15 -4.70 1.35
C LEU A 43 -8.43 -4.38 0.56
N ASN A 44 -8.70 -5.11 -0.54
CA ASN A 44 -9.94 -4.96 -1.31
C ASN A 44 -11.22 -5.38 -0.55
N LYS A 45 -11.12 -6.29 0.43
CA LYS A 45 -12.29 -6.81 1.17
C LYS A 45 -12.71 -5.93 2.35
N ASN A 46 -11.85 -5.03 2.80
CA ASN A 46 -12.05 -4.28 4.05
C ASN A 46 -12.55 -2.84 3.84
N ASP A 47 -13.11 -2.53 2.66
CA ASP A 47 -13.49 -1.17 2.22
C ASP A 47 -12.32 -0.16 2.33
N ALA A 48 -11.09 -0.64 2.14
CA ALA A 48 -9.92 0.21 2.11
C ALA A 48 -9.66 0.69 0.68
N TYR A 49 -9.51 2.01 0.51
CA TYR A 49 -9.06 2.62 -0.73
C TYR A 49 -7.54 2.53 -0.81
N MET A 50 -7.05 1.92 -1.87
CA MET A 50 -5.62 1.95 -2.18
C MET A 50 -5.32 3.18 -3.04
N LEU A 51 -4.36 3.97 -2.61
CA LEU A 51 -3.91 5.20 -3.26
C LEU A 51 -2.47 5.04 -3.72
N GLY A 52 -2.16 5.55 -4.91
CA GLY A 52 -0.81 5.64 -5.45
C GLY A 52 -0.38 7.10 -5.58
N ALA A 53 0.87 7.38 -5.21
CA ALA A 53 1.54 8.66 -5.43
C ALA A 53 2.35 8.58 -6.72
N PHE A 54 2.05 9.47 -7.66
CA PHE A 54 2.68 9.50 -8.98
C PHE A 54 3.50 10.77 -9.19
N SER A 55 4.71 10.61 -9.71
CA SER A 55 5.54 11.69 -10.25
C SER A 55 5.59 11.53 -11.76
N GLY A 56 4.74 12.27 -12.49
CA GLY A 56 4.45 11.97 -13.90
C GLY A 56 3.71 10.64 -14.03
N ASP A 57 4.24 9.73 -14.87
CA ASP A 57 3.67 8.39 -15.07
C ASP A 57 4.27 7.33 -14.12
N GLN A 58 5.23 7.71 -13.29
CA GLN A 58 5.92 6.78 -12.39
C GLN A 58 5.22 6.72 -11.03
N LEU A 59 4.82 5.51 -10.62
CA LEU A 59 4.35 5.23 -9.27
C LEU A 59 5.54 5.22 -8.28
N VAL A 60 5.59 6.21 -7.40
CA VAL A 60 6.70 6.42 -6.45
C VAL A 60 6.34 6.07 -5.00
N GLY A 61 5.06 5.84 -4.71
CA GLY A 61 4.61 5.40 -3.39
C GLY A 61 3.16 4.94 -3.42
N ILE A 62 2.76 4.24 -2.38
CA ILE A 62 1.41 3.72 -2.19
C ILE A 62 0.96 3.91 -0.75
N GLY A 63 -0.35 4.00 -0.54
CA GLY A 63 -0.94 3.97 0.79
C GLY A 63 -2.34 3.39 0.78
N GLY A 64 -2.70 2.69 1.85
CA GLY A 64 -4.04 2.15 2.05
C GLY A 64 -4.77 2.98 3.10
N VAL A 65 -5.97 3.47 2.78
CA VAL A 65 -6.80 4.20 3.74
C VAL A 65 -8.16 3.54 3.87
N LYS A 66 -8.61 3.32 5.12
CA LYS A 66 -9.97 2.89 5.40
C LYS A 66 -10.77 4.07 5.91
N ILE A 67 -11.90 4.37 5.26
CA ILE A 67 -12.81 5.43 5.71
C ILE A 67 -13.76 4.84 6.74
N ILE A 68 -13.87 5.48 7.91
CA ILE A 68 -14.78 5.10 8.99
C ILE A 68 -15.54 6.36 9.39
N ASP A 69 -16.79 6.47 8.91
CA ASP A 69 -17.67 7.61 9.12
C ASP A 69 -16.98 8.97 8.90
N SER A 70 -16.62 9.67 9.98
CA SER A 70 -16.03 11.02 9.96
C SER A 70 -14.50 11.05 10.06
N TYR A 71 -13.83 9.89 10.09
CA TYR A 71 -12.37 9.81 10.14
C TYR A 71 -11.84 8.72 9.21
N SER A 72 -10.52 8.67 9.06
CA SER A 72 -9.86 7.70 8.18
C SER A 72 -8.64 7.10 8.86
N GLU A 73 -8.50 5.78 8.75
CA GLU A 73 -7.34 5.05 9.25
C GLU A 73 -6.36 4.81 8.11
N ILE A 74 -5.11 5.21 8.32
CA ILE A 74 -4.01 4.83 7.43
C ILE A 74 -3.61 3.40 7.82
N LYS A 75 -3.85 2.45 6.92
CA LYS A 75 -3.46 1.05 7.11
C LYS A 75 -2.01 0.80 6.69
N ARG A 76 -1.52 1.54 5.68
CA ARG A 76 -0.18 1.30 5.09
C ARG A 76 0.36 2.54 4.39
N ILE A 77 1.67 2.77 4.47
CA ILE A 77 2.41 3.80 3.72
C ILE A 77 3.73 3.17 3.26
N ASP A 78 3.94 3.10 1.94
CA ASP A 78 5.20 2.62 1.35
C ASP A 78 5.69 3.61 0.28
N GLN A 79 6.99 3.89 0.27
CA GLN A 79 7.63 4.81 -0.68
C GLN A 79 8.85 4.12 -1.32
N GLN A 80 9.12 4.40 -2.59
CA GLN A 80 10.34 3.95 -3.30
C GLN A 80 11.60 4.68 -2.86
#